data_AF-A0A939I7X8-F1
#
_entry.id   AF-A0A939I7X8-F1
#
_cell.length_a   1.000
_cell.length_b   1.000
_cell.length_c   1.000
_cell.angle_alpha   90.00
_cell.angle_beta   90.00
_cell.angle_gamma   90.00
#
_symmetry.space_group_name_H-M   'P 1'
#
loop_
_entity.id
_entity.type
_entity.pdbx_description
1 polymer ?
#
loop_
_entity_poly.entity_id
_entity_poly.type
_entity_poly.pdbx_seq_one_letter_code
_entity_poly.pdbx_strand_id
1 'polypeptide(L)' 'MKEALTLPSAARALLAEKLVESLEFDVDETLQTLWTDEAKKRRDAVRSSTAQPIAGEEALARVRQLLE' A
#
# COMPACT_ATOMS: atom_id res chain seq x y z
N MET A 1 15.17 -26.24 -0.18
CA MET A 1 14.68 -26.59 1.18
C MET A 1 15.69 -27.41 1.98
N LYS A 2 16.15 -28.58 1.49
CA LYS A 2 17.05 -29.46 2.27
C LYS A 2 18.34 -28.77 2.73
N GLU A 3 18.95 -27.95 1.88
CA GLU A 3 20.15 -27.16 2.21
C GLU A 3 19.91 -26.07 3.27
N ALA A 4 18.73 -25.46 3.31
CA ALA A 4 18.41 -24.48 4.35
C ALA A 4 18.32 -25.15 5.73
N LEU A 5 17.89 -26.42 5.78
CA LEU A 5 17.79 -27.18 7.03
C LEU A 5 19.15 -27.66 7.55
N THR A 6 20.18 -27.73 6.72
CA THR A 6 21.55 -28.07 7.16
C THR A 6 22.26 -26.90 7.85
N LEU A 7 21.75 -25.67 7.71
CA LEU A 7 22.31 -24.50 8.38
C LEU A 7 22.11 -24.58 9.90
N PRO A 8 23.03 -24.00 10.70
CA PRO A 8 22.82 -23.81 12.14
C PRO A 8 21.54 -23.02 12.45
N SER A 9 20.95 -23.24 13.63
CA SER A 9 19.64 -22.67 13.98
C SER A 9 19.57 -21.15 13.85
N ALA A 10 20.61 -20.43 14.27
CA ALA A 10 20.67 -18.97 14.16
C ALA A 10 20.70 -18.49 12.70
N ALA A 11 21.46 -19.17 11.83
CA ALA A 11 21.52 -18.85 10.40
C ALA A 11 20.19 -19.15 9.69
N ARG A 12 19.46 -20.19 10.12
CA ARG A 12 18.10 -20.46 9.63
C ARG A 12 17.09 -19.39 10.03
N ALA A 13 17.17 -18.88 11.26
CA ALA A 13 16.30 -17.81 11.73
C ALA A 13 16.52 -16.52 10.92
N LEU A 14 17.78 -16.13 10.70
CA LEU A 14 18.14 -14.99 9.87
C LEU A 14 17.69 -15.18 8.41
N LEU A 15 17.88 -16.38 7.85
CA LEU A 15 17.41 -16.67 6.49
C LEU A 15 15.89 -16.58 6.38
N ALA A 16 15.14 -17.06 7.38
CA ALA A 16 13.68 -16.95 7.40
C ALA A 16 13.23 -15.47 7.44
N GLU A 17 13.89 -14.64 8.24
CA GLU A 17 13.64 -13.19 8.29
C GLU A 17 13.90 -12.54 6.93
N LYS A 18 15.04 -12.81 6.29
CA LYS A 18 15.35 -12.28 4.96
C LYS A 18 14.44 -12.78 3.85
N LEU A 19 13.97 -14.02 3.95
CA LEU A 19 12.97 -14.54 3.02
C LEU A 19 11.64 -13.80 3.20
N VAL A 20 11.19 -13.55 4.43
CA VAL A 20 9.98 -12.77 4.69
C VAL A 20 10.13 -11.32 4.21
N GLU A 21 11.27 -10.67 4.42
CA GLU A 21 11.56 -9.36 3.84
C GLU A 21 11.54 -9.38 2.30
N SER A 22 12.08 -10.44 1.68
CA SER A 22 12.08 -10.58 0.22
C SER A 22 10.70 -10.87 -0.37
N LEU A 23 9.74 -11.25 0.48
CA LEU A 23 8.32 -11.33 0.12
C LEU A 23 7.66 -9.95 0.16
N GLU A 24 8.39 -8.86 -0.08
CA GLU A 24 7.77 -7.60 -0.52
C GLU A 24 6.77 -7.98 -1.61
N PHE A 25 5.48 -7.89 -1.24
CA PHE A 25 4.39 -8.32 -2.11
C PHE A 25 4.59 -7.61 -3.44
N ASP A 26 4.50 -8.35 -4.55
CA ASP A 26 4.44 -7.76 -5.88
C ASP A 26 3.39 -6.66 -5.83
N VAL A 27 3.87 -5.42 -5.68
CA VAL A 27 3.01 -4.26 -5.77
C VAL A 27 2.63 -4.28 -7.23
N ASP A 28 1.37 -4.59 -7.51
CA ASP A 28 0.86 -4.54 -8.87
C ASP A 28 1.16 -3.13 -9.40
N GLU A 29 2.17 -3.04 -10.27
CA GLU A 29 2.70 -1.77 -10.77
C GLU A 29 1.60 -0.98 -11.49
N THR A 30 0.64 -1.70 -12.09
CA THR A 30 -0.55 -1.10 -12.70
C THR A 30 -1.42 -0.46 -11.64
N LEU A 31 -1.72 -1.20 -10.57
CA LEU A 31 -2.52 -0.69 -9.45
C LEU A 31 -1.84 0.51 -8.79
N GLN A 32 -0.52 0.46 -8.56
CA GLN A 32 0.25 1.57 -8.00
C GLN A 32 0.22 2.81 -8.89
N THR A 33 0.36 2.62 -10.21
CA THR A 33 0.27 3.71 -11.19
C THR A 33 -1.12 4.35 -11.15
N LEU A 34 -2.18 3.55 -11.17
CA LEU A 34 -3.56 4.03 -11.10
C LEU A 34 -3.84 4.84 -9.83
N TRP A 35 -3.38 4.38 -8.66
CA TRP A 35 -3.51 5.13 -7.41
C TRP A 35 -2.71 6.43 -7.41
N THR A 36 -1.50 6.40 -7.96
CA THR A 36 -0.63 7.59 -8.05
C THR A 36 -1.25 8.64 -8.96
N ASP A 37 -1.84 8.23 -10.07
CA ASP A 37 -2.48 9.13 -11.03
C ASP A 37 -3.76 9.74 -10.47
N GLU A 38 -4.60 8.95 -9.78
CA GLU A 38 -5.79 9.47 -9.11
C GLU A 38 -5.42 10.46 -7.99
N ALA A 39 -4.36 10.19 -7.22
CA ALA A 39 -3.87 11.11 -6.20
C ALA A 39 -3.40 12.46 -6.80
N LYS A 40 -2.61 12.41 -7.89
CA LYS A 40 -2.18 13.62 -8.61
C LYS A 40 -3.37 14.40 -9.15
N LYS A 41 -4.32 13.73 -9.80
CA LYS A 41 -5.54 14.33 -10.34
C LYS A 41 -6.34 15.06 -9.26
N ARG A 42 -6.57 14.45 -8.09
CA ARG A 42 -7.31 15.09 -6.98
C ARG A 42 -6.58 16.28 -6.39
N ARG A 43 -5.26 16.16 -6.20
CA ARG A 43 -4.41 17.26 -5.75
C ARG A 43 -4.50 18.46 -6.71
N ASP A 44 -4.42 18.20 -8.01
CA ASP A 44 -4.44 19.25 -9.02
C ASP A 44 -5.81 19.91 -9.10
N ALA A 45 -6.91 19.15 -9.00
CA ALA A 45 -8.28 19.69 -8.94
C ALA A 45 -8.51 20.64 -7.75
N VAL A 46 -7.91 20.34 -6.59
CA VAL A 46 -7.95 21.23 -5.42
C VAL A 46 -7.11 22.49 -5.67
N ARG A 47 -5.92 22.34 -6.24
CA ARG A 47 -5.01 23.47 -6.54
C ARG A 47 -5.55 24.41 -7.62
N SER A 48 -6.27 23.87 -8.60
CA SER A 48 -6.92 24.64 -9.66
C SER A 48 -8.29 25.19 -9.25
N SER A 49 -8.71 24.99 -7.99
CA SER A 49 -10.03 25.38 -7.48
C SER A 49 -11.20 24.77 -8.28
N THR A 50 -10.96 23.68 -9.01
CA THR A 50 -11.98 22.95 -9.77
C THR A 50 -12.80 22.03 -8.86
N ALA A 51 -12.24 21.65 -7.70
CA ALA A 51 -12.92 20.89 -6.66
C ALA A 51 -12.84 21.63 -5.32
N GLN A 52 -13.97 21.75 -4.62
CA GLN A 52 -14.03 22.30 -3.27
C GLN A 52 -13.71 21.20 -2.24
N PRO A 53 -12.61 21.32 -1.47
CA PRO A 53 -12.32 20.36 -0.41
C PRO A 53 -13.31 20.52 0.76
N ILE A 54 -13.60 19.40 1.41
CA ILE A 54 -14.34 19.30 2.68
C ILE A 54 -13.43 18.67 3.75
N ALA A 55 -13.86 18.71 5.02
CA ALA A 55 -13.10 18.08 6.10
C ALA A 55 -13.01 16.56 5.90
N GLY A 56 -11.85 15.98 6.20
CA GLY A 56 -11.60 14.54 5.97
C GLY A 56 -12.54 13.63 6.77
N GLU A 57 -12.85 13.99 8.01
CA GLU A 57 -13.80 13.26 8.85
C GLU A 57 -15.21 13.26 8.26
N GLU A 58 -15.64 14.40 7.73
CA GLU A 58 -16.94 14.54 7.06
C GLU A 58 -16.99 13.70 5.78
N ALA A 59 -15.94 13.72 4.96
CA ALA A 59 -15.86 12.90 3.76
C ALA A 59 -15.97 11.40 4.08
N LEU A 60 -15.21 10.92 5.06
CA LEU A 60 -15.22 9.51 5.47
C LEU A 60 -16.57 9.09 6.08
N ALA A 61 -17.20 9.97 6.87
CA ALA A 61 -18.53 9.70 7.42
C ALA A 61 -19.57 9.51 6.31
N ARG A 62 -19.58 10.40 5.30
CA ARG A 62 -20.48 10.29 4.14
C ARG A 62 -20.26 8.98 3.36
N VAL A 63 -19.02 8.55 3.18
CA VAL A 63 -18.72 7.29 2.47
C VAL A 63 -19.23 6.07 3.25
N ARG A 64 -19.07 6.05 4.58
CA ARG A 64 -19.56 4.95 5.42
C ARG A 64 -21.08 4.80 5.32
N GLN A 65 -21.82 5.92 5.27
CA GLN A 65 -23.27 5.92 5.09
C GLN A 65 -23.73 5.30 3.75
N LEU A 66 -22.85 5.22 2.74
CA LEU A 66 -23.17 4.59 1.45
C LEU A 66 -22.94 3.07 1.44
N LEU A 67 -22.32 2.53 2.49
CA LEU A 67 -21.99 1.11 2.63
C LEU A 67 -22.95 0.37 3.59
N GLU A 68 -23.87 1.10 4.22
CA GLU A 68 -25.00 0.58 5.02
C GLU A 68 -26.24 0.39 4.13
#